data_AF-A0A7S3Q9R0-F1
#
_entry.id   AF-A0A7S3Q9R0-F1
#
_cell.length_a   1.000
_cell.length_b   1.000
_cell.length_c   1.000
_cell.angle_alpha   90.00
_cell.angle_beta   90.00
_cell.angle_gamma   90.00
#
_symmetry.space_group_name_H-M   'P 1'
#
loop_
_entity.id
_entity.type
_entity.pdbx_description
1 polymer ?
#
loop_
_entity_poly.entity_id
_entity_poly.type
_entity_poly.pdbx_seq_one_letter_code
_entity_poly.pdbx_strand_id
1 'polypeptide(L)'
;MVKRGKRESRRPSFTTQLMVQGTFPRSVNLQPPTINALISFEGSQENCPTEGDLVPIVEHLCGHHPRLSGIPTSSVSSRFSNFHFEPCDINSIDPKDMIRTVELDCDSLDDVIAAVDEEVNLCLRHEERNLPWWEFVILSNRGKAESIVIFRVDHAIGDGISVGKVCTSILTNLNGSPVQDFLPKGMKSNKDSVLRQSKLALAWKLMCGMTKVVMLPFIRSDHKTAFGKNILGKRPLTINVRKFQQSTLAIGSPSFSIQYLFHS
;
A
#
# COMPACT_ATOMS: atom_id res chain seq x y z
N MET A 1 11.38 -5.24 -35.98
CA MET A 1 10.33 -5.82 -35.11
C MET A 1 11.01 -6.64 -34.01
N VAL A 2 11.25 -6.04 -32.84
CA VAL A 2 11.99 -6.66 -31.73
C VAL A 2 11.07 -7.61 -30.98
N LYS A 3 11.32 -8.92 -31.05
CA LYS A 3 10.63 -9.92 -30.22
C LYS A 3 11.04 -9.67 -28.75
N ARG A 4 10.22 -8.92 -27.99
CA ARG A 4 10.36 -8.84 -26.53
C ARG A 4 10.22 -10.27 -25.99
N GLY A 5 11.32 -10.85 -25.51
CA GLY A 5 11.30 -12.15 -24.86
C GLY A 5 10.26 -12.16 -23.75
N LYS A 6 9.45 -13.23 -23.65
CA LYS A 6 8.52 -13.45 -22.54
C LYS A 6 9.32 -13.36 -21.25
N ARG A 7 9.23 -12.23 -20.54
CA ARG A 7 9.71 -12.13 -19.16
C ARG A 7 8.91 -13.17 -18.39
N GLU A 8 9.58 -14.20 -17.88
CA GLU A 8 8.96 -15.14 -16.96
C GLU A 8 8.36 -14.33 -15.80
N SER A 9 7.03 -14.32 -15.73
CA SER A 9 6.31 -13.66 -14.66
C SER A 9 6.73 -14.33 -13.35
N ARG A 10 7.26 -13.55 -12.42
CA ARG A 10 7.63 -14.05 -11.10
C ARG A 10 6.39 -14.66 -10.46
N ARG A 11 6.47 -15.94 -10.08
CA ARG A 11 5.37 -16.62 -9.37
C ARG A 11 4.94 -15.78 -8.17
N PRO A 12 3.64 -15.53 -7.97
CA PRO A 12 3.14 -14.84 -6.79
C PRO A 12 3.49 -15.64 -5.54
N SER A 13 3.49 -14.96 -4.38
CA SER A 13 3.60 -15.68 -3.11
C SER A 13 2.35 -16.54 -2.89
N PHE A 14 2.49 -17.63 -2.13
CA PHE A 14 1.35 -18.47 -1.74
C PHE A 14 0.26 -17.64 -1.04
N THR A 15 0.64 -16.68 -0.20
CA THR A 15 -0.27 -15.76 0.47
C THR A 15 -1.07 -14.91 -0.51
N THR A 16 -0.42 -14.38 -1.56
CA THR A 16 -1.11 -13.61 -2.61
C THR A 16 -2.18 -14.42 -3.33
N GLN A 17 -1.91 -15.71 -3.59
CA GLN A 17 -2.90 -16.59 -4.21
C GLN A 17 -4.12 -16.82 -3.32
N LEU A 18 -3.90 -17.06 -2.02
CA LEU A 18 -4.99 -17.20 -1.05
C LEU A 18 -5.80 -15.90 -0.91
N MET A 19 -5.12 -14.74 -0.92
CA MET A 19 -5.80 -13.45 -0.84
C MET A 19 -6.73 -13.21 -2.03
N VAL A 20 -6.39 -13.64 -3.26
CA VAL A 20 -7.29 -13.53 -4.41
C VAL A 20 -8.57 -14.34 -4.22
N GLN A 21 -8.45 -15.56 -3.71
CA GLN A 21 -9.60 -16.46 -3.51
C GLN A 21 -10.48 -16.04 -2.32
N GLY A 22 -9.98 -15.15 -1.47
CA GLY A 22 -10.57 -14.83 -0.18
C GLY A 22 -10.01 -15.76 0.88
N THR A 23 -9.24 -15.20 1.82
CA THR A 23 -8.61 -15.96 2.91
C THR A 23 -9.65 -16.57 3.86
N PHE A 24 -10.84 -15.97 3.94
CA PHE A 24 -11.91 -16.37 4.86
C PHE A 24 -13.22 -16.63 4.12
N PRO A 25 -14.07 -17.53 4.65
CA PRO A 25 -15.43 -17.71 4.14
C PRO A 25 -16.22 -16.40 4.18
N ARG A 26 -17.12 -16.18 3.21
CA ARG A 26 -18.01 -15.00 3.15
C ARG A 26 -18.82 -14.81 4.44
N SER A 27 -19.10 -15.87 5.20
CA SER A 27 -19.82 -15.82 6.47
C SER A 27 -19.12 -15.05 7.58
N VAL A 28 -17.80 -14.86 7.50
CA VAL A 28 -17.03 -14.09 8.50
C VAL A 28 -17.18 -12.58 8.28
N ASN A 29 -17.66 -12.17 7.10
CA ASN A 29 -17.78 -10.76 6.70
C ASN A 29 -16.49 -9.95 6.93
N LEU A 30 -15.33 -10.61 6.77
CA LEU A 30 -14.05 -9.92 6.86
C LEU A 30 -13.76 -9.23 5.53
N GLN A 31 -13.44 -7.94 5.59
CA GLN A 31 -13.07 -7.19 4.40
C GLN A 31 -11.72 -7.67 3.83
N PRO A 32 -11.56 -7.65 2.50
CA PRO A 32 -10.27 -7.90 1.90
C PRO A 32 -9.20 -6.91 2.39
N PRO A 33 -7.98 -7.39 2.69
CA PRO A 33 -6.91 -6.51 3.14
C PRO A 33 -6.55 -5.50 2.04
N THR A 34 -6.60 -4.22 2.39
CA THR A 34 -6.27 -3.10 1.50
C THR A 34 -5.10 -2.32 2.07
N ILE A 35 -4.17 -1.93 1.21
CA ILE A 35 -3.05 -1.04 1.55
C ILE A 35 -3.48 0.37 1.17
N ASN A 36 -3.49 1.27 2.15
CA ASN A 36 -3.80 2.68 1.94
C ASN A 36 -2.52 3.51 2.11
N ALA A 37 -2.16 4.26 1.08
CA ALA A 37 -1.11 5.27 1.16
C ALA A 37 -1.76 6.65 1.17
N LEU A 38 -1.53 7.42 2.23
CA LEU A 38 -2.11 8.74 2.40
C LEU A 38 -1.07 9.80 2.05
N ILE A 39 -1.49 10.75 1.23
CA ILE A 39 -0.69 11.91 0.84
C ILE A 39 -1.46 13.13 1.32
N SER A 40 -0.93 13.80 2.35
CA SER A 40 -1.52 15.04 2.84
C SER A 40 -0.95 16.24 2.08
N PHE A 41 -1.81 17.23 1.84
CA PHE A 41 -1.49 18.50 1.20
C PHE A 41 -1.73 19.62 2.21
N GLU A 42 -0.66 20.34 2.54
CA GLU A 42 -0.76 21.53 3.40
C GLU A 42 -1.55 22.64 2.71
N GLY A 43 -2.43 23.30 3.45
CA GLY A 43 -3.38 24.26 2.92
C GLY A 43 -4.72 23.61 2.55
N SER A 44 -5.76 24.44 2.38
CA SER A 44 -7.08 23.99 1.96
C SER A 44 -7.07 23.50 0.49
N GLN A 45 -8.25 23.29 -0.09
CA GLN A 45 -8.54 22.84 -1.45
C GLN A 45 -7.58 23.28 -2.57
N GLU A 46 -6.96 24.47 -2.48
CA GLU A 46 -6.10 25.04 -3.53
C GLU A 46 -4.86 24.19 -3.88
N ASN A 47 -4.28 23.48 -2.91
CA ASN A 47 -3.07 22.66 -3.13
C ASN A 47 -3.38 21.19 -3.38
N CYS A 48 -4.66 20.79 -3.29
CA CYS A 48 -5.06 19.41 -3.52
C CYS A 48 -5.15 19.14 -5.04
N PRO A 49 -4.56 18.04 -5.54
CA PRO A 49 -4.67 17.70 -6.96
C PRO A 49 -6.12 17.43 -7.33
N THR A 50 -6.51 17.88 -8.52
CA THR A 50 -7.83 17.63 -9.10
C THR A 50 -7.87 16.26 -9.77
N GLU A 51 -9.06 15.80 -10.13
CA GLU A 51 -9.24 14.60 -10.97
C GLU A 51 -8.40 14.69 -12.25
N GLY A 52 -8.34 15.85 -12.90
CA GLY A 52 -7.57 16.07 -14.12
C GLY A 52 -6.06 15.89 -13.93
N ASP A 53 -5.53 16.21 -12.75
CA ASP A 53 -4.11 16.04 -12.43
C ASP A 53 -3.75 14.56 -12.20
N LEU A 54 -4.70 13.75 -11.72
CA LEU A 54 -4.49 12.33 -11.45
C LEU A 54 -4.71 11.43 -12.69
N VAL A 55 -5.48 11.88 -13.70
CA VAL A 55 -5.71 11.10 -14.93
C VAL A 55 -4.39 10.66 -15.62
N PRO A 56 -3.41 11.56 -15.89
CA PRO A 56 -2.12 11.15 -16.46
C PRO A 56 -1.35 10.15 -15.60
N ILE A 57 -1.52 10.22 -14.27
CA ILE A 57 -0.90 9.27 -13.33
C ILE A 57 -1.55 7.90 -13.47
N VAL A 58 -2.89 7.83 -13.52
CA VAL A 58 -3.62 6.58 -13.73
C VAL A 58 -3.21 5.93 -15.06
N GLU A 59 -3.14 6.70 -16.14
CA GLU A 59 -2.67 6.22 -17.45
C GLU A 59 -1.23 5.68 -17.37
N HIS A 60 -0.34 6.41 -16.68
CA HIS A 60 1.03 5.97 -16.45
C HIS A 60 1.07 4.62 -15.72
N LEU A 61 0.30 4.48 -14.64
CA LEU A 61 0.23 3.27 -13.83
C LEU A 61 -0.28 2.08 -14.64
N CYS A 62 -1.39 2.23 -15.36
CA CYS A 62 -1.94 1.19 -16.23
C CYS A 62 -0.97 0.80 -17.36
N GLY A 63 -0.28 1.77 -17.96
CA GLY A 63 0.66 1.53 -19.07
C GLY A 63 1.99 0.88 -18.66
N HIS A 64 2.50 1.18 -17.46
CA HIS A 64 3.84 0.77 -17.02
C HIS A 64 3.84 -0.36 -15.98
N HIS A 65 2.71 -0.60 -15.31
CA HIS A 65 2.59 -1.62 -14.27
C HIS A 65 1.51 -2.66 -14.64
N PRO A 66 1.90 -3.80 -15.25
CA PRO A 66 0.95 -4.83 -15.70
C PRO A 66 0.02 -5.41 -14.62
N ARG A 67 0.37 -5.23 -13.33
CA ARG A 67 -0.47 -5.67 -12.21
C ARG A 67 -1.58 -4.68 -11.86
N LEU A 68 -1.39 -3.41 -12.22
CA LEU A 68 -2.36 -2.34 -12.01
C LEU A 68 -3.34 -2.23 -13.19
N SER A 69 -3.06 -2.87 -14.32
CA SER A 69 -3.93 -2.88 -15.49
C SER A 69 -4.94 -4.04 -15.54
N GLY A 70 -5.09 -4.80 -14.45
CA GLY A 70 -5.88 -6.04 -14.48
C GLY A 70 -6.36 -6.51 -13.11
N ILE A 71 -7.31 -7.43 -13.13
CA ILE A 71 -7.89 -8.05 -11.94
C ILE A 71 -7.12 -9.36 -11.67
N PRO A 72 -6.54 -9.55 -10.47
CA PRO A 72 -5.85 -10.78 -10.17
C PRO A 72 -6.87 -11.92 -10.05
N THR A 73 -6.67 -12.98 -10.82
CA THR A 73 -7.52 -14.16 -10.85
C THR A 73 -6.70 -15.40 -10.50
N SER A 74 -7.36 -16.37 -9.89
CA SER A 74 -6.75 -17.65 -9.54
C SER A 74 -7.76 -18.76 -9.78
N SER A 75 -7.44 -19.68 -10.69
CA SER A 75 -8.23 -20.91 -10.83
C SER A 75 -7.66 -22.03 -9.97
N VAL A 76 -8.55 -22.76 -9.30
CA VAL A 76 -8.24 -23.98 -8.51
C VAL A 76 -8.29 -25.23 -9.41
N SER A 77 -8.37 -25.05 -10.73
CA SER A 77 -8.47 -26.17 -11.66
C SER A 77 -7.09 -26.79 -11.89
N SER A 78 -6.84 -27.95 -11.26
CA SER A 78 -5.65 -28.83 -11.35
C SER A 78 -4.52 -28.56 -10.35
N ARG A 79 -3.58 -29.50 -10.23
CA ARG A 79 -2.47 -29.57 -9.24
C ARG A 79 -1.57 -28.31 -9.16
N PHE A 80 -1.77 -27.33 -10.03
CA PHE A 80 -1.03 -26.08 -10.06
C PHE A 80 -2.01 -24.91 -10.14
N SER A 81 -1.94 -24.01 -9.16
CA SER A 81 -2.73 -22.76 -9.15
C SER A 81 -2.27 -21.85 -10.30
N ASN A 82 -3.18 -21.57 -11.23
CA ASN A 82 -2.92 -20.65 -12.34
C ASN A 82 -3.29 -19.22 -11.90
N PHE A 83 -2.42 -18.62 -11.10
CA PHE A 83 -2.54 -17.20 -10.80
C PHE A 83 -2.09 -16.37 -12.00
N HIS A 84 -2.94 -15.47 -12.43
CA HIS A 84 -2.64 -14.49 -13.46
C HIS A 84 -3.42 -13.19 -13.19
N PHE A 85 -3.08 -12.13 -13.91
CA PHE A 85 -3.89 -10.93 -13.94
C PHE A 85 -4.72 -11.02 -15.21
N GLU A 86 -6.03 -11.09 -15.06
CA GLU A 86 -6.95 -10.91 -16.16
C GLU A 86 -6.89 -9.44 -16.56
N PRO A 87 -6.42 -9.12 -17.79
CA PRO A 87 -6.37 -7.74 -18.23
C PRO A 87 -7.80 -7.21 -18.30
N CYS A 88 -8.04 -6.08 -17.66
CA CYS A 88 -9.24 -5.31 -17.98
C CYS A 88 -9.09 -4.82 -19.42
N ASP A 89 -10.18 -4.69 -20.17
CA ASP A 89 -10.10 -4.10 -21.51
C ASP A 89 -9.58 -2.67 -21.37
N ILE A 90 -8.33 -2.46 -21.76
CA ILE A 90 -7.63 -1.20 -21.53
C ILE A 90 -8.24 -0.06 -22.35
N ASN A 91 -9.00 -0.39 -23.40
CA ASN A 91 -9.77 0.58 -24.17
C ASN A 91 -11.11 0.90 -23.51
N SER A 92 -11.51 0.15 -22.49
CA SER A 92 -12.76 0.34 -21.75
C SER A 92 -12.57 0.93 -20.35
N ILE A 93 -11.34 0.96 -19.81
CA ILE A 93 -11.08 1.65 -18.54
C ILE A 93 -10.95 3.13 -18.84
N ASP A 94 -11.95 3.93 -18.45
CA ASP A 94 -11.78 5.37 -18.33
C ASP A 94 -10.88 5.64 -17.11
N PRO A 95 -9.73 6.32 -17.24
CA PRO A 95 -8.89 6.68 -16.10
C PRO A 95 -9.64 7.39 -14.98
N LYS A 96 -10.72 8.11 -15.30
CA LYS A 96 -11.57 8.80 -14.33
C LYS A 96 -12.30 7.84 -13.39
N ASP A 97 -12.64 6.64 -13.86
CA ASP A 97 -13.30 5.63 -13.02
C ASP A 97 -12.40 5.11 -11.89
N MET A 98 -11.10 5.36 -11.98
CA MET A 98 -10.11 5.04 -10.95
C MET A 98 -9.91 6.17 -9.93
N ILE A 99 -10.67 7.26 -10.04
CA ILE A 99 -10.56 8.45 -9.21
C ILE A 99 -11.94 8.78 -8.62
N ARG A 100 -12.01 8.85 -7.29
CA ARG A 100 -13.17 9.35 -6.56
C ARG A 100 -12.82 10.69 -5.94
N THR A 101 -13.77 11.63 -5.95
CA THR A 101 -13.64 12.89 -5.21
C THR A 101 -14.73 12.97 -4.15
N VAL A 102 -14.34 13.26 -2.92
CA VAL A 102 -15.22 13.46 -1.78
C VAL A 102 -14.94 14.87 -1.26
N GLU A 103 -15.98 15.70 -1.28
CA GLU A 103 -15.90 17.07 -0.77
C GLU A 103 -16.13 17.04 0.75
N LEU A 104 -15.20 17.63 1.49
CA LEU A 104 -15.24 17.72 2.94
C LEU A 104 -15.36 19.18 3.39
N ASP A 105 -15.89 19.36 4.60
CA ASP A 105 -15.92 20.64 5.31
C ASP A 105 -15.47 20.42 6.76
N CYS A 106 -14.21 20.03 6.90
CA CYS A 106 -13.59 19.64 8.15
C CYS A 106 -12.65 20.75 8.67
N ASP A 107 -12.88 21.17 9.91
CA ASP A 107 -12.06 22.17 10.58
C ASP A 107 -10.96 21.56 11.47
N SER A 108 -11.04 20.25 11.75
CA SER A 108 -10.10 19.52 12.60
C SER A 108 -9.53 18.28 11.93
N LEU A 109 -8.35 17.85 12.39
CA LEU A 109 -7.71 16.62 11.90
C LEU A 109 -8.51 15.37 12.30
N ASP A 110 -9.19 15.38 13.45
CA ASP A 110 -9.99 14.24 13.91
C ASP A 110 -11.19 13.99 12.96
N ASP A 111 -11.81 15.06 12.44
CA ASP A 111 -12.89 14.96 11.46
C ASP A 111 -12.38 14.38 10.13
N VAL A 112 -11.18 14.81 9.70
CA VAL A 112 -10.54 14.26 8.50
C VAL A 112 -10.20 12.77 8.68
N ILE A 113 -9.71 12.37 9.86
CA ILE A 113 -9.45 10.96 10.17
C ILE A 113 -10.75 10.15 10.10
N ALA A 114 -11.85 10.66 10.64
CA ALA A 114 -13.15 9.98 10.55
C ALA A 114 -13.61 9.82 9.09
N ALA A 115 -13.41 10.83 8.24
CA ALA A 115 -13.71 10.75 6.81
C ALA A 115 -12.80 9.74 6.09
N VAL A 116 -11.51 9.70 6.44
CA VAL A 116 -10.58 8.66 5.94
C VAL A 116 -11.07 7.27 6.33
N ASP A 117 -11.46 7.07 7.59
CA ASP A 117 -11.94 5.78 8.10
C ASP A 117 -13.19 5.31 7.35
N GLU A 118 -14.11 6.21 7.01
CA GLU A 118 -15.28 5.87 6.19
C GLU A 118 -14.87 5.36 4.79
N GLU A 119 -13.95 6.08 4.14
CA GLU A 119 -13.52 5.78 2.77
C GLU A 119 -12.67 4.52 2.67
N VAL A 120 -11.80 4.25 3.65
CA VAL A 120 -10.95 3.04 3.64
C VAL A 120 -11.75 1.75 3.85
N ASN A 121 -12.97 1.85 4.38
CA ASN A 121 -13.88 0.71 4.59
C ASN A 121 -14.67 0.31 3.32
N LEU A 122 -14.55 1.03 2.20
CA LEU A 122 -15.23 0.65 0.96
C LEU A 122 -14.55 -0.55 0.27
N CYS A 123 -15.29 -1.57 -0.13
CA CYS A 123 -14.70 -2.78 -0.70
C CYS A 123 -14.28 -2.58 -2.17
N LEU A 124 -12.97 -2.69 -2.47
CA LEU A 124 -12.44 -2.61 -3.84
C LEU A 124 -12.85 -3.79 -4.75
N ARG A 125 -13.35 -4.88 -4.15
CA ARG A 125 -13.76 -6.13 -4.85
C ARG A 125 -15.27 -6.24 -5.06
N HIS A 126 -15.99 -5.13 -5.05
CA HIS A 126 -17.43 -5.14 -5.25
C HIS A 126 -17.79 -5.81 -6.59
N GLU A 127 -18.81 -6.68 -6.61
CA GLU A 127 -19.14 -7.50 -7.81
C GLU A 127 -19.55 -6.64 -9.02
N GLU A 128 -20.07 -5.44 -8.77
CA GLU A 128 -20.43 -4.47 -9.81
C GLU A 128 -19.24 -3.64 -10.32
N ARG A 129 -18.09 -3.70 -9.63
CA ARG A 129 -16.88 -2.94 -9.96
C ARG A 129 -15.99 -3.75 -10.90
N ASN A 130 -16.16 -3.57 -12.20
CA ASN A 130 -15.31 -4.20 -13.22
C ASN A 130 -14.02 -3.40 -13.49
N LEU A 131 -13.29 -3.06 -12.42
CA LEU A 131 -12.05 -2.26 -12.48
C LEU A 131 -10.92 -2.98 -11.74
N PRO A 132 -9.65 -2.71 -12.06
CA PRO A 132 -8.52 -3.17 -11.25
C PRO A 132 -8.73 -2.81 -9.77
N TRP A 133 -8.31 -3.69 -8.85
CA TRP A 133 -8.57 -3.52 -7.41
C TRP A 133 -7.66 -2.48 -6.73
N TRP A 134 -7.66 -1.26 -7.25
CA TRP A 134 -7.03 -0.08 -6.67
C TRP A 134 -7.78 1.18 -7.14
N GLU A 135 -7.59 2.31 -6.47
CA GLU A 135 -8.14 3.62 -6.86
C GLU A 135 -7.41 4.77 -6.14
N PHE A 136 -7.64 5.99 -6.62
CA PHE A 136 -7.37 7.21 -5.88
C PHE A 136 -8.67 7.77 -5.30
N VAL A 137 -8.62 8.23 -4.06
CA VAL A 137 -9.71 8.98 -3.42
C VAL A 137 -9.17 10.35 -3.02
N ILE A 138 -9.73 11.40 -3.60
CA ILE A 138 -9.43 12.79 -3.29
C ILE A 138 -10.40 13.25 -2.21
N LEU A 139 -9.90 13.52 -1.01
CA LEU A 139 -10.61 14.19 0.07
C LEU A 139 -10.36 15.69 -0.04
N SER A 140 -11.21 16.36 -0.83
CA SER A 140 -11.14 17.78 -1.16
C SER A 140 -11.76 18.59 -0.03
N ASN A 141 -10.93 19.10 0.89
CA ASN A 141 -11.41 19.78 2.08
C ASN A 141 -11.52 21.30 1.89
N ARG A 142 -12.72 21.84 2.13
CA ARG A 142 -13.02 23.28 2.09
C ARG A 142 -12.83 23.96 3.45
N GLY A 143 -12.77 23.19 4.53
CA GLY A 143 -12.55 23.67 5.88
C GLY A 143 -11.08 24.04 6.16
N LYS A 144 -10.74 24.18 7.45
CA LYS A 144 -9.38 24.56 7.87
C LYS A 144 -8.37 23.41 7.91
N ALA A 145 -8.83 22.16 7.91
CA ALA A 145 -7.95 21.00 7.94
C ALA A 145 -7.34 20.70 6.55
N GLU A 146 -6.35 19.82 6.52
CA GLU A 146 -5.63 19.44 5.29
C GLU A 146 -6.54 18.66 4.33
N SER A 147 -6.25 18.76 3.03
CA SER A 147 -6.82 17.86 2.03
C SER A 147 -5.93 16.62 1.86
N ILE A 148 -6.52 15.47 1.56
CA ILE A 148 -5.80 14.19 1.50
C ILE A 148 -6.11 13.49 0.19
N VAL A 149 -5.08 12.91 -0.43
CA VAL A 149 -5.27 11.89 -1.46
C VAL A 149 -4.93 10.53 -0.88
N ILE A 150 -5.86 9.59 -1.00
CA ILE A 150 -5.68 8.20 -0.60
C ILE A 150 -5.44 7.37 -1.85
N PHE A 151 -4.28 6.72 -1.94
CA PHE A 151 -4.04 5.67 -2.91
C PHE A 151 -4.34 4.31 -2.27
N ARG A 152 -5.43 3.69 -2.71
CA ARG A 152 -5.96 2.44 -2.15
C ARG A 152 -5.61 1.29 -3.09
N VAL A 153 -5.02 0.23 -2.57
CA VAL A 153 -4.59 -0.93 -3.38
C VAL A 153 -4.92 -2.22 -2.64
N ASP A 154 -5.64 -3.14 -3.28
CA ASP A 154 -5.88 -4.47 -2.73
C ASP A 154 -4.56 -5.25 -2.57
N HIS A 155 -4.37 -5.88 -1.43
CA HIS A 155 -3.12 -6.57 -1.10
C HIS A 155 -2.82 -7.77 -2.03
N ALA A 156 -3.80 -8.25 -2.82
CA ALA A 156 -3.57 -9.23 -3.87
C ALA A 156 -2.73 -8.69 -5.04
N ILE A 157 -2.76 -7.37 -5.30
CA ILE A 157 -1.99 -6.73 -6.37
C ILE A 157 -0.51 -6.62 -5.99
N GLY A 158 -0.25 -6.22 -4.74
CA GLY A 158 1.10 -5.94 -4.24
C GLY A 158 1.19 -5.96 -2.73
N ASP A 159 2.41 -6.09 -2.23
CA ASP A 159 2.74 -5.84 -0.83
C ASP A 159 3.10 -4.36 -0.62
N GLY A 160 3.25 -3.94 0.65
CA GLY A 160 3.62 -2.55 0.97
C GLY A 160 4.92 -2.08 0.30
N ILE A 161 5.86 -3.00 0.04
CA ILE A 161 7.11 -2.69 -0.69
C ILE A 161 6.81 -2.36 -2.16
N SER A 162 5.96 -3.14 -2.80
CA SER A 162 5.56 -2.92 -4.20
C SER A 162 4.76 -1.64 -4.33
N VAL A 163 3.84 -1.36 -3.40
CA VAL A 163 3.08 -0.09 -3.36
C VAL A 163 4.04 1.08 -3.18
N GLY A 164 4.99 1.00 -2.24
CA GLY A 164 5.99 2.05 -2.05
C GLY A 164 6.81 2.35 -3.32
N LYS A 165 7.14 1.34 -4.12
CA LYS A 165 7.81 1.53 -5.43
C LYS A 165 6.93 2.15 -6.50
N VAL A 166 5.62 1.88 -6.44
CA VAL A 166 4.66 2.55 -7.31
C VAL A 166 4.57 4.02 -6.92
N CYS A 167 4.46 4.33 -5.63
CA CYS A 167 4.47 5.70 -5.14
C CYS A 167 5.74 6.46 -5.54
N THR A 168 6.94 5.84 -5.47
CA THR A 168 8.18 6.51 -5.92
C THR A 168 8.22 6.76 -7.42
N SER A 169 7.46 6.02 -8.23
CA SER A 169 7.39 6.22 -9.68
C SER A 169 6.49 7.39 -10.08
N ILE A 170 5.52 7.75 -9.24
CA ILE A 170 4.55 8.82 -9.52
C ILE A 170 4.85 10.11 -8.75
N LEU A 171 5.59 10.03 -7.64
CA LEU A 171 5.96 11.19 -6.84
C LEU A 171 7.27 11.82 -7.32
N THR A 172 7.27 13.14 -7.38
CA THR A 172 8.45 13.98 -7.65
C THR A 172 8.71 14.92 -6.50
N ASN A 173 9.97 15.28 -6.30
CA ASN A 173 10.35 16.38 -5.43
C ASN A 173 9.83 17.72 -6.01
N LEU A 174 9.82 18.78 -5.20
CA LEU A 174 9.39 20.13 -5.59
C LEU A 174 10.16 20.69 -6.81
N ASN A 175 11.40 20.27 -7.00
CA ASN A 175 12.23 20.66 -8.15
C ASN A 175 12.00 19.78 -9.40
N GLY A 176 10.97 18.92 -9.38
CA GLY A 176 10.66 17.95 -10.45
C GLY A 176 11.59 16.74 -10.52
N SER A 177 12.60 16.64 -9.65
CA SER A 177 13.47 15.47 -9.62
C SER A 177 12.74 14.25 -9.04
N PRO A 178 13.05 13.03 -9.49
CA PRO A 178 12.40 11.81 -8.98
C PRO A 178 12.69 11.63 -7.49
N VAL A 179 11.70 11.18 -6.73
CA VAL A 179 11.87 10.87 -5.30
C VAL A 179 12.82 9.67 -5.15
N GLN A 180 13.77 9.77 -4.22
CA GLN A 180 14.64 8.64 -3.90
C GLN A 180 13.80 7.53 -3.26
N ASP A 181 14.08 6.26 -3.60
CA ASP A 181 13.33 5.11 -3.08
C ASP A 181 13.10 5.22 -1.57
N PHE A 182 11.83 5.20 -1.14
CA PHE A 182 11.45 5.10 0.28
C PHE A 182 11.88 3.79 0.94
N LEU A 183 12.33 2.82 0.13
CA LEU A 183 12.76 1.52 0.63
C LEU A 183 14.15 1.61 1.27
N PRO A 184 14.29 1.24 2.55
CA PRO A 184 15.59 1.21 3.21
C PRO A 184 16.54 0.28 2.45
N LYS A 185 17.83 0.62 2.43
CA LYS A 185 18.86 -0.09 1.62
C LYS A 185 18.85 -1.61 1.84
N GLY A 186 18.50 -2.10 3.03
CA GLY A 186 18.40 -3.54 3.34
C GLY A 186 17.18 -4.27 2.77
N MET A 187 16.15 -3.54 2.34
CA MET A 187 14.93 -4.09 1.72
C MET A 187 14.94 -3.96 0.19
N LYS A 188 15.91 -3.23 -0.37
CA LYS A 188 16.12 -3.22 -1.82
C LYS A 188 16.49 -4.65 -2.21
N SER A 189 15.62 -5.28 -2.98
CA SER A 189 15.88 -6.57 -3.61
C SER A 189 17.14 -6.41 -4.46
N ASN A 190 18.31 -6.77 -3.90
CA ASN A 190 19.59 -6.84 -4.59
C ASN A 190 19.45 -7.86 -5.72
N LYS A 191 18.95 -7.43 -6.88
CA LYS A 191 18.86 -8.24 -8.09
C LYS A 191 20.25 -8.56 -8.65
N ASP A 192 21.28 -7.87 -8.19
CA ASP A 192 22.65 -8.02 -8.68
C ASP A 192 23.52 -9.02 -7.91
N SER A 193 22.97 -9.72 -6.91
CA SER A 193 23.71 -10.80 -6.22
C SER A 193 23.29 -12.22 -6.62
N VAL A 194 22.84 -12.42 -7.87
CA VAL A 194 22.94 -13.74 -8.54
C VAL A 194 24.38 -13.97 -9.04
N LEU A 195 25.36 -13.32 -8.41
CA LEU A 195 26.76 -13.73 -8.43
C LEU A 195 26.90 -14.99 -7.57
N ARG A 196 26.82 -16.14 -8.24
CA ARG A 196 27.59 -17.36 -7.96
C ARG A 196 27.76 -17.65 -6.45
N GLN A 197 26.67 -17.73 -5.69
CA GLN A 197 26.75 -18.14 -4.29
C GLN A 197 27.31 -19.57 -4.26
N SER A 198 28.53 -19.71 -3.75
CA SER A 198 29.16 -21.01 -3.58
C SER A 198 28.25 -21.92 -2.75
N LYS A 199 28.25 -23.23 -3.01
CA LYS A 199 27.47 -24.21 -2.23
C LYS A 199 27.72 -24.07 -0.73
N LEU A 200 28.92 -23.62 -0.34
CA LEU A 200 29.31 -23.30 1.03
C LEU A 200 28.54 -22.11 1.63
N ALA A 201 28.33 -21.03 0.87
CA ALA A 201 27.55 -19.89 1.35
C ALA A 201 26.08 -20.24 1.60
N LEU A 202 25.52 -21.14 0.78
CA LEU A 202 24.16 -21.65 0.97
C LEU A 202 24.08 -22.56 2.20
N ALA A 203 25.05 -23.47 2.38
CA ALA A 203 25.15 -24.33 3.57
C ALA A 203 25.30 -23.51 4.87
N TRP A 204 26.11 -22.45 4.85
CA TRP A 204 26.28 -21.56 6.00
C TRP A 204 24.99 -20.83 6.37
N LYS A 205 24.26 -20.29 5.38
CA LYS A 205 22.96 -19.66 5.61
C LYS A 205 21.93 -20.64 6.19
N LEU A 206 21.96 -21.89 5.72
CA LEU A 206 21.07 -22.95 6.20
C LEU A 206 21.39 -23.34 7.64
N MET A 207 22.68 -23.48 7.97
CA MET A 207 23.16 -23.65 9.35
C MET A 207 22.72 -22.49 10.25
N CYS A 208 22.98 -21.23 9.88
CA CYS A 208 22.54 -20.08 10.67
C CYS A 208 21.02 -20.03 10.84
N GLY A 209 20.25 -20.44 9.83
CA GLY A 209 18.79 -20.56 9.90
C GLY A 209 18.35 -21.62 10.90
N MET A 210 18.95 -22.82 10.87
CA MET A 210 18.67 -23.87 11.84
C MET A 210 19.08 -23.45 13.26
N THR A 211 20.23 -22.81 13.43
CA THR A 211 20.64 -22.28 14.74
C THR A 211 19.65 -21.24 15.26
N LYS A 212 19.15 -20.34 14.40
CA LYS A 212 18.08 -19.40 14.78
C LYS A 212 16.81 -20.12 15.23
N VAL A 213 16.39 -21.17 14.53
CA VAL A 213 15.19 -21.94 14.88
C VAL A 213 15.36 -22.69 16.19
N VAL A 214 16.53 -23.30 16.41
CA VAL A 214 16.87 -23.97 17.69
C VAL A 214 16.98 -22.96 18.84
N MET A 215 17.37 -21.72 18.55
CA MET A 215 17.47 -20.63 19.53
C MET A 215 16.17 -19.85 19.73
N LEU A 216 15.10 -20.10 18.95
CA LEU A 216 13.78 -19.49 19.16
C LEU A 216 13.24 -19.68 20.59
N PRO A 217 13.29 -20.87 21.22
CA PRO A 217 12.85 -21.02 22.61
C PRO A 217 13.66 -20.18 23.62
N PHE A 218 14.89 -19.75 23.27
CA PHE A 218 15.73 -18.94 24.15
C PHE A 218 15.58 -17.42 23.95
N ILE A 219 14.87 -16.99 22.90
CA ILE A 219 14.71 -15.56 22.56
C ILE A 219 13.26 -15.14 22.78
N ARG A 220 13.00 -14.62 23.98
CA ARG A 220 11.83 -13.78 24.36
C ARG A 220 10.42 -14.39 24.38
N SER A 221 10.20 -15.65 24.02
CA SER A 221 8.87 -16.27 24.10
C SER A 221 8.51 -16.87 25.47
N ASP A 222 9.45 -16.97 26.41
CA ASP A 222 9.22 -17.57 27.74
C ASP A 222 8.98 -16.54 28.87
N HIS A 223 8.53 -15.33 28.52
CA HIS A 223 8.04 -14.39 29.52
C HIS A 223 6.57 -14.70 29.83
N LYS A 224 6.23 -14.90 31.12
CA LYS A 224 4.87 -15.15 31.67
C LYS A 224 3.78 -14.13 31.27
N THR A 225 4.10 -13.13 30.47
CA THR A 225 3.20 -12.07 29.97
C THR A 225 2.72 -12.27 28.54
N ALA A 226 3.26 -13.22 27.76
CA ALA A 226 2.87 -13.41 26.35
C ALA A 226 1.44 -13.98 26.15
N PHE A 227 0.82 -14.53 27.20
CA PHE A 227 -0.60 -14.92 27.21
C PHE A 227 -1.34 -14.36 28.43
N GLY A 228 -1.09 -13.10 28.77
CA GLY A 228 -1.90 -12.35 29.73
C GLY A 228 -3.27 -12.04 29.14
N LYS A 229 -4.21 -12.97 29.25
CA LYS A 229 -5.64 -12.78 29.03
C LYS A 229 -6.20 -11.86 30.13
N ASN A 230 -5.89 -10.56 30.06
CA ASN A 230 -6.52 -9.53 30.89
C ASN A 230 -7.40 -8.64 30.01
N ILE A 231 -8.67 -9.03 30.01
CA ILE A 231 -9.83 -8.26 29.59
C ILE A 231 -9.99 -7.03 30.54
N LEU A 232 -10.36 -5.89 29.94
CA LEU A 232 -11.06 -4.72 30.52
C LEU A 232 -10.45 -3.97 31.70
N GLY A 233 -10.25 -2.65 31.47
CA GLY A 233 -10.84 -1.66 32.37
C GLY A 233 -9.88 -0.64 32.99
N LYS A 234 -10.06 0.61 32.53
CA LYS A 234 -9.81 1.88 33.26
C LYS A 234 -8.36 2.30 33.49
N ARG A 235 -7.92 3.31 32.73
CA ARG A 235 -7.68 4.68 33.25
C ARG A 235 -7.41 5.68 32.10
N PRO A 236 -7.74 6.97 32.30
CA PRO A 236 -7.69 8.00 31.28
C PRO A 236 -6.25 8.45 31.07
N LEU A 237 -5.85 8.63 29.80
CA LEU A 237 -4.56 9.23 29.47
C LEU A 237 -4.75 10.73 29.28
N THR A 238 -4.36 11.49 30.29
CA THR A 238 -4.02 12.90 30.19
C THR A 238 -2.84 13.02 29.20
N ILE A 239 -3.09 13.52 28.00
CA ILE A 239 -2.04 13.78 27.02
C ILE A 239 -1.37 15.10 27.39
N ASN A 240 -0.13 15.00 27.86
CA ASN A 240 0.74 16.12 28.12
C ASN A 240 1.39 16.54 26.79
N VAL A 241 0.84 17.58 26.16
CA VAL A 241 1.35 18.16 24.91
C VAL A 241 2.70 18.82 25.19
N ARG A 242 3.80 18.11 24.92
CA ARG A 242 5.12 18.74 24.84
C ARG A 242 5.21 19.50 23.52
N LYS A 243 5.31 20.83 23.65
CA LYS A 243 5.66 21.79 22.61
C LYS A 243 6.83 21.28 21.77
N PHE A 244 6.59 21.03 20.49
CA PHE A 244 7.65 20.94 19.49
C PHE A 244 7.98 22.36 19.05
N GLN A 245 9.20 22.81 19.32
CA GLN A 245 9.71 24.09 18.83
C GLN A 245 9.81 24.04 17.30
N GLN A 246 8.98 24.84 16.64
CA GLN A 246 9.19 25.24 15.24
C GLN A 246 10.39 26.18 15.20
N SER A 247 11.43 25.82 14.45
CA SER A 247 12.34 26.80 13.88
C SER A 247 11.79 27.22 12.54
N THR A 248 11.10 28.35 12.53
CA THR A 248 10.53 29.02 11.36
C THR A 248 11.67 29.58 10.51
N LEU A 249 11.79 29.11 9.27
CA LEU A 249 12.26 29.92 8.16
C LEU A 249 11.18 29.88 7.10
N ALA A 250 10.47 31.00 6.98
CA ALA A 250 9.47 31.24 5.97
C ALA A 250 10.11 31.21 4.58
N ILE A 251 9.53 30.41 3.69
CA ILE A 251 9.16 30.72 2.30
C ILE A 251 8.13 29.65 1.93
N GLY A 252 6.95 30.09 1.47
CA GLY A 252 5.80 29.21 1.21
C GLY A 252 6.15 28.06 0.28
N SER A 253 5.89 26.84 0.73
CA SER A 253 6.00 25.59 -0.03
C SER A 253 5.21 24.51 0.72
N PRO A 254 4.43 23.66 0.04
CA PRO A 254 3.72 22.56 0.69
C PRO A 254 4.73 21.51 1.18
N SER A 255 4.66 21.19 2.47
CA SER A 255 5.31 20.01 3.05
C SER A 255 4.49 18.76 2.72
N PHE A 256 5.16 17.64 2.44
CA PHE A 256 4.51 16.35 2.24
C PHE A 256 4.88 15.40 3.38
N SER A 257 3.87 14.76 3.98
CA SER A 257 4.04 13.68 4.95
C SER A 257 3.35 12.43 4.42
N ILE A 258 4.11 11.34 4.24
CA ILE A 258 3.56 10.03 3.86
C ILE A 258 3.40 9.22 5.15
N GLN A 259 2.15 8.99 5.55
CA GLN A 259 1.82 8.09 6.65
C GLN A 259 1.31 6.76 6.08
N TYR A 260 1.92 5.65 6.52
CA TYR A 260 1.44 4.31 6.21
C TYR A 260 0.45 3.88 7.30
N LEU A 261 -0.82 3.78 6.96
CA LEU A 261 -1.84 3.24 7.86
C LEU A 261 -2.18 1.82 7.43
N PHE A 262 -1.77 0.84 8.23
CA PHE A 262 -2.13 -0.57 8.02
C PHE A 262 -3.36 -0.89 8.89
N HIS A 263 -4.51 -1.08 8.27
CA HIS A 263 -5.65 -1.74 8.90
C HIS A 263 -5.58 -3.24 8.58
N SER A 264 -5.53 -4.05 9.64
CA SER A 264 -5.51 -5.51 9.59
C SER A 264 -6.71 -6.09 10.32
#